data_AF-A0A9P1ILV5-F1
#
_entry.id   AF-A0A9P1ILV5-F1
#
_cell.length_a   1.000
_cell.length_b   1.000
_cell.length_c   1.000
_cell.angle_alpha   90.00
_cell.angle_beta   90.00
_cell.angle_gamma   90.00
#
_symmetry.space_group_name_H-M   'P 1'
#
loop_
_entity.id
_entity.type
_entity.pdbx_description
1 polymer ?
#
loop_
_entity_poly.entity_id
_entity_poly.type
_entity_poly.pdbx_seq_one_letter_code
_entity_poly.pdbx_strand_id
1 'polypeptide(L)'
;MFFLEETHREELDYNDDAIRKEFENTVKMTDEGICVRWPWKPFGKEQLGDNREVAYRRLVNMVQSKKSAEKLKSMRKILDDQLERRCIEEISLEEIENSRQPVYYMPIQLVRNENSETSKDRIVYDGSSKKKGTKSLNECLAQGPVSIPKVHGIILKARTSNLVLTADVEKAFHTLTLHEDDRNTTLFMFLRDINKPPTNENIIIYRFRKVPFGIISSPYLLSESIKFSQRDSVKMKNLRNALKTRCT
;
A
#
# COMPACT_ATOMS: atom_id res chain seq x y z
N MET A 1 -20.81 33.17 -18.89
CA MET A 1 -20.48 32.05 -19.81
C MET A 1 -19.13 31.50 -19.36
N PHE A 2 -19.15 30.64 -18.34
CA PHE A 2 -17.96 30.03 -17.77
C PHE A 2 -17.71 28.72 -18.51
N PHE A 3 -16.62 28.66 -19.26
CA PHE A 3 -16.05 27.40 -19.73
C PHE A 3 -15.46 26.68 -18.51
N LEU A 4 -16.08 25.59 -18.09
CA LEU A 4 -15.41 24.54 -17.33
C LEU A 4 -14.69 23.68 -18.37
N GLU A 5 -13.36 23.82 -18.43
CA GLU A 5 -12.53 22.79 -19.04
C GLU A 5 -12.67 21.52 -18.20
N GLU A 6 -13.46 20.58 -18.72
CA GLU A 6 -13.33 19.17 -18.38
C GLU A 6 -11.90 18.76 -18.74
N THR A 7 -11.05 18.69 -17.73
CA THR A 7 -9.76 18.00 -17.82
C THR A 7 -10.05 16.51 -17.93
N HIS A 8 -10.34 16.07 -19.16
CA HIS A 8 -10.15 14.69 -19.58
C HIS A 8 -8.70 14.30 -19.26
N ARG A 9 -8.50 13.63 -18.13
CA ARG A 9 -7.29 12.83 -17.90
C ARG A 9 -7.40 11.62 -18.83
N GLU A 10 -6.89 11.78 -20.04
CA GLU A 10 -6.44 10.67 -20.86
C GLU A 10 -5.20 10.04 -20.19
N GLU A 11 -5.39 9.29 -19.12
CA GLU A 11 -4.41 8.27 -18.73
C GLU A 11 -4.75 7.01 -19.51
N LEU A 12 -3.90 6.68 -20.49
CA LEU A 12 -3.93 5.45 -21.28
C LEU A 12 -4.31 4.26 -20.40
N ASP A 13 -5.53 3.76 -20.61
CA ASP A 13 -6.08 2.60 -19.95
C ASP A 13 -5.23 1.38 -20.33
N TYR A 14 -4.25 1.06 -19.48
CA TYR A 14 -3.52 -0.21 -19.58
C TYR A 14 -4.57 -1.30 -19.40
N ASN A 15 -4.83 -2.08 -20.47
CA ASN A 15 -5.95 -3.03 -20.59
C ASN A 15 -6.41 -3.58 -19.23
N ASP A 16 -7.51 -3.03 -18.71
CA ASP A 16 -8.08 -3.39 -17.41
C ASP A 16 -8.26 -4.91 -17.24
N ASP A 17 -8.57 -5.61 -18.33
CA ASP A 17 -8.71 -7.06 -18.32
C ASP A 17 -7.37 -7.77 -18.15
N ALA A 18 -6.29 -7.23 -18.70
CA ALA A 18 -4.95 -7.76 -18.47
C ALA A 18 -4.53 -7.58 -17.00
N ILE A 19 -4.78 -6.41 -16.40
CA ILE A 19 -4.50 -6.16 -14.98
C ILE A 19 -5.30 -7.12 -14.09
N ARG A 20 -6.59 -7.29 -14.39
CA ARG A 20 -7.46 -8.21 -13.64
C ARG A 20 -7.00 -9.66 -13.77
N LYS A 21 -6.63 -10.09 -14.99
CA LYS A 21 -6.11 -11.42 -15.24
C LYS A 21 -4.78 -11.68 -14.52
N GLU A 22 -3.89 -10.70 -14.48
CA GLU A 22 -2.65 -10.79 -13.71
C GLU A 22 -2.92 -10.93 -12.21
N PHE A 23 -3.85 -10.12 -11.67
CA PHE A 23 -4.29 -10.26 -10.29
C PHE A 23 -4.82 -11.68 -10.00
N GLU A 24 -5.73 -12.20 -10.83
CA GLU A 24 -6.30 -13.54 -10.64
C GLU A 24 -5.26 -14.66 -10.71
N ASN A 25 -4.23 -14.50 -11.53
CA ASN A 25 -3.13 -15.47 -11.66
C ASN A 25 -2.13 -15.42 -10.49
N THR A 26 -2.04 -14.28 -9.79
CA THR A 26 -0.99 -14.03 -8.79
C THR A 26 -1.51 -13.99 -7.36
N VAL A 27 -2.79 -13.67 -7.15
CA VAL A 27 -3.42 -13.62 -5.83
C VAL A 27 -3.47 -15.00 -5.19
N LYS A 28 -3.15 -15.07 -3.90
CA LYS A 28 -3.18 -16.31 -3.13
C LYS A 28 -3.77 -16.06 -1.75
N MET A 29 -4.54 -17.02 -1.25
CA MET A 29 -4.89 -17.06 0.18
C MET A 29 -3.71 -17.69 0.93
N THR A 30 -3.27 -17.06 2.00
CA THR A 30 -2.23 -17.55 2.92
C THR A 30 -2.76 -17.51 4.34
N ASP A 31 -2.02 -18.10 5.28
CA ASP A 31 -2.37 -18.06 6.71
C ASP A 31 -2.36 -16.64 7.28
N GLU A 32 -1.64 -15.71 6.64
CA GLU A 32 -1.56 -14.30 7.03
C GLU A 32 -2.61 -13.41 6.35
N GLY A 33 -3.37 -13.95 5.40
CA GLY A 33 -4.42 -13.24 4.66
C GLY A 33 -4.32 -13.38 3.15
N ILE A 34 -4.74 -12.35 2.41
CA ILE A 34 -4.72 -12.37 0.94
C ILE A 34 -3.40 -11.78 0.46
N CYS A 35 -2.54 -12.63 -0.09
CA CYS A 35 -1.27 -12.24 -0.68
C CYS A 35 -1.47 -11.77 -2.12
N VAL A 36 -1.03 -10.55 -2.40
CA VAL A 36 -1.14 -9.91 -3.72
C VAL A 36 0.22 -9.48 -4.25
N ARG A 37 0.27 -9.27 -5.56
CA ARG A 37 1.43 -8.71 -6.27
C ARG A 37 1.11 -7.33 -6.81
N TRP A 38 2.15 -6.53 -7.03
CA TRP A 38 1.96 -5.24 -7.68
C TRP A 38 1.56 -5.41 -9.15
N PRO A 39 0.58 -4.64 -9.65
CA PRO A 39 0.25 -4.62 -11.08
C PRO A 39 1.26 -3.73 -11.81
N TRP A 40 2.38 -4.31 -12.21
CA TRP A 40 3.44 -3.59 -12.89
C TRP A 40 3.01 -3.16 -14.29
N LYS A 41 3.31 -1.92 -14.69
CA LYS A 41 3.22 -1.54 -16.10
C LYS A 41 4.27 -2.30 -16.91
N PRO A 42 4.11 -2.42 -18.26
CA PRO A 42 5.15 -2.97 -19.11
C PRO A 42 6.50 -2.28 -18.87
N PHE A 43 7.54 -3.09 -18.62
CA PHE A 43 8.88 -2.64 -18.25
C PHE A 43 8.97 -1.82 -16.95
N GLY A 44 7.93 -1.82 -16.12
CA GLY A 44 7.85 -1.00 -14.91
C GLY A 44 8.87 -1.40 -13.86
N LYS A 45 9.22 -2.68 -13.77
CA LYS A 45 10.24 -3.19 -12.84
C LYS A 45 11.63 -2.68 -13.23
N GLU A 46 11.94 -2.72 -14.52
CA GLU A 46 13.22 -2.34 -15.11
C GLU A 46 13.42 -0.82 -15.13
N GLN A 47 12.32 -0.07 -15.22
CA GLN A 47 12.33 1.40 -15.26
C GLN A 47 12.26 2.04 -13.86
N LEU A 48 12.04 1.25 -12.81
CA LEU A 48 11.96 1.76 -11.45
C LEU A 48 13.29 2.39 -11.04
N GLY A 49 13.25 3.67 -10.68
CA GLY A 49 14.45 4.42 -10.32
C GLY A 49 14.92 4.17 -8.89
N ASP A 50 16.23 4.24 -8.67
CA ASP A 50 16.76 4.36 -7.31
C ASP A 50 16.35 5.71 -6.69
N ASN A 51 15.71 5.65 -5.52
CA ASN A 51 15.24 6.81 -4.75
C ASN A 51 15.86 6.87 -3.34
N ARG A 52 16.88 6.05 -3.06
CA ARG A 52 17.57 5.96 -1.75
C ARG A 52 18.10 7.30 -1.27
N GLU A 53 18.80 8.01 -2.14
CA GLU A 53 19.42 9.31 -1.85
C GLU A 53 18.38 10.39 -1.48
N VAL A 54 17.22 10.36 -2.13
CA VAL A 54 16.12 11.30 -1.88
C VAL A 54 15.45 10.99 -0.54
N ALA A 55 15.18 9.71 -0.27
CA ALA A 55 14.63 9.26 1.00
C ALA A 55 15.55 9.62 2.18
N TYR A 56 16.86 9.37 2.04
CA TYR A 56 17.85 9.73 3.05
C TYR A 56 17.89 11.24 3.32
N ARG A 57 17.96 12.08 2.27
CA ARG A 57 17.95 13.54 2.43
C ARG A 57 16.69 14.05 3.15
N ARG A 58 15.52 13.48 2.84
CA ARG A 58 14.26 13.83 3.54
C ARG A 58 14.30 13.42 5.02
N LEU A 59 14.87 12.26 5.35
CA LEU A 59 15.08 11.83 6.74
C LEU A 59 16.00 12.81 7.48
N VAL A 60 17.17 13.15 6.92
CA VAL A 60 18.13 14.09 7.53
C VAL A 60 17.48 15.45 7.79
N ASN A 61 16.79 16.00 6.79
CA ASN A 61 16.09 17.29 6.93
C ASN A 61 15.00 17.24 8.02
N MET A 62 14.30 16.11 8.15
CA MET A 62 13.30 15.92 9.20
C MET A 62 13.94 15.93 10.59
N VAL A 63 15.06 15.24 10.77
CA VAL A 63 15.79 15.15 12.04
C VAL A 63 16.38 16.50 12.45
N GLN A 64 16.87 17.28 11.49
CA GLN A 64 17.45 18.62 11.74
C GLN A 64 16.40 19.72 11.95
N SER A 65 15.11 19.44 11.71
CA SER A 65 14.06 20.46 11.86
C SER A 65 13.81 20.85 13.32
N LYS A 66 13.45 22.12 13.58
CA LYS A 66 13.20 22.65 14.94
C LYS A 66 12.14 21.88 15.76
N LYS A 67 11.23 21.16 15.09
CA LYS A 67 10.16 20.35 15.71
C LYS A 67 10.44 18.85 15.63
N SER A 68 11.70 18.43 15.42
CA SER A 68 12.04 17.05 15.14
C SER A 68 11.77 16.11 16.33
N ALA A 69 12.08 16.52 17.57
CA ALA A 69 11.97 15.65 18.74
C ALA A 69 10.55 15.08 18.95
N GLU A 70 9.51 15.93 18.91
CA GLU A 70 8.12 15.49 19.06
C GLU A 70 7.68 14.62 17.88
N LYS A 71 8.04 15.03 16.65
CA LYS A 71 7.72 14.27 15.43
C LYS A 71 8.35 12.88 15.45
N LEU A 72 9.63 12.78 15.80
CA LEU A 72 10.37 11.52 15.85
C LEU A 72 9.79 10.59 16.92
N LYS A 73 9.40 11.11 18.09
CA LYS A 73 8.69 10.32 19.12
C LYS A 73 7.35 9.78 18.60
N SER A 74 6.54 10.62 17.96
CA SER A 74 5.27 10.18 17.39
C SER A 74 5.46 9.15 16.28
N MET A 75 6.45 9.35 15.40
CA MET A 75 6.75 8.40 14.34
C MET A 75 7.24 7.07 14.90
N ARG A 76 8.12 7.08 15.92
CA ARG A 76 8.57 5.86 16.60
C ARG A 76 7.39 5.06 17.13
N LYS A 77 6.45 5.72 17.84
CA LYS A 77 5.24 5.07 18.34
C LYS A 77 4.40 4.43 17.23
N ILE A 78 4.22 5.11 16.09
CA ILE A 78 3.48 4.58 14.94
C ILE A 78 4.21 3.37 14.33
N LEU A 79 5.53 3.46 14.18
CA LEU A 79 6.34 2.36 13.64
C LEU A 79 6.35 1.14 14.58
N ASP A 80 6.36 1.35 15.90
CA ASP A 80 6.26 0.28 16.90
C ASP A 80 4.93 -0.47 16.78
N ASP A 81 3.79 0.23 16.68
CA ASP A 81 2.49 -0.38 16.43
C ASP A 81 2.45 -1.13 15.09
N GLN A 82 3.05 -0.58 14.04
CA GLN A 82 3.13 -1.26 12.74
C GLN A 82 4.00 -2.52 12.78
N LEU A 83 5.09 -2.54 13.57
CA LEU A 83 5.93 -3.71 13.80
C LEU A 83 5.16 -4.78 14.58
N GLU A 84 4.49 -4.40 15.67
CA GLU A 84 3.68 -5.30 16.49
C GLU A 84 2.56 -5.97 15.68
N ARG A 85 1.91 -5.21 14.79
CA ARG A 85 0.88 -5.70 13.86
C ARG A 85 1.42 -6.45 12.64
N ARG A 86 2.74 -6.63 12.55
CA ARG A 86 3.44 -7.24 11.40
C ARG A 86 3.07 -6.58 10.06
N CYS A 87 2.83 -5.28 10.07
CA CYS A 87 2.60 -4.49 8.85
C CYS A 87 3.93 -4.20 8.13
N ILE A 88 4.98 -3.98 8.92
CA ILE A 88 6.35 -3.74 8.46
C ILE A 88 7.31 -4.71 9.13
N GLU A 89 8.50 -4.87 8.57
CA GLU A 89 9.61 -5.64 9.16
C GLU A 89 10.95 -4.92 8.92
N GLU A 90 11.90 -5.08 9.84
CA GLU A 90 13.29 -4.67 9.63
C GLU A 90 13.93 -5.58 8.58
N ILE A 91 14.81 -5.03 7.76
CA ILE A 91 15.58 -5.78 6.77
C ILE A 91 17.02 -5.27 6.72
N SER A 92 17.97 -6.19 6.59
CA SER A 92 19.39 -5.84 6.42
C SER A 92 19.73 -5.47 4.98
N LEU A 93 20.84 -4.74 4.79
CA LEU A 93 21.36 -4.44 3.45
C LEU A 93 21.74 -5.72 2.69
N GLU A 94 22.30 -6.71 3.40
CA GLU A 94 22.67 -8.01 2.83
C GLU A 94 21.45 -8.75 2.26
N GLU A 95 20.32 -8.76 2.98
CA GLU A 95 19.08 -9.37 2.48
C GLU A 95 18.51 -8.63 1.26
N ILE A 96 18.62 -7.30 1.22
CA ILE A 96 18.20 -6.51 0.06
C ILE A 96 19.04 -6.87 -1.16
N GLU A 97 20.37 -6.89 -1.01
CA GLU A 97 21.31 -7.20 -2.09
C GLU A 97 21.16 -8.63 -2.61
N ASN A 98 20.96 -9.59 -1.70
CA ASN A 98 20.77 -11.00 -2.05
C ASN A 98 19.43 -11.28 -2.76
N SER A 99 18.42 -10.44 -2.58
CA SER A 99 17.08 -10.66 -3.15
C SER A 99 17.04 -10.64 -4.68
N ARG A 100 17.93 -9.87 -5.33
CA ARG A 100 17.90 -9.57 -6.78
C ARG A 100 16.52 -9.05 -7.28
N GLN A 101 15.72 -8.48 -6.39
CA GLN A 101 14.41 -7.91 -6.70
C GLN A 101 14.50 -6.40 -6.96
N PRO A 102 13.48 -5.78 -7.57
CA PRO A 102 13.39 -4.33 -7.66
C PRO A 102 13.44 -3.67 -6.27
N VAL A 103 14.27 -2.64 -6.15
CA VAL A 103 14.52 -1.93 -4.88
C VAL A 103 14.03 -0.49 -5.02
N TYR A 104 13.23 -0.02 -4.07
CA TYR A 104 12.80 1.37 -4.03
C TYR A 104 12.59 1.86 -2.60
N TYR A 105 13.14 3.05 -2.32
CA TYR A 105 13.06 3.70 -1.02
C TYR A 105 12.03 4.82 -1.06
N MET A 106 10.92 4.62 -0.35
CA MET A 106 9.90 5.64 -0.10
C MET A 106 10.38 6.61 0.96
N PRO A 107 10.40 7.92 0.68
CA PRO A 107 10.55 8.90 1.73
C PRO A 107 9.32 8.93 2.63
N ILE A 108 9.53 9.22 3.90
CA ILE A 108 8.48 9.29 4.90
C ILE A 108 8.32 10.70 5.47
N GLN A 109 7.09 11.05 5.85
CA GLN A 109 6.78 12.31 6.52
C GLN A 109 5.66 12.12 7.54
N LEU A 110 5.79 12.75 8.71
CA LEU A 110 4.70 12.86 9.66
C LEU A 110 3.72 13.96 9.22
N VAL A 111 2.45 13.60 9.09
CA VAL A 111 1.35 14.53 8.86
C VAL A 111 0.44 14.52 10.09
N ARG A 112 0.20 15.71 10.63
CA ARG A 112 -0.73 15.93 11.74
C ARG A 112 -2.06 16.43 11.18
N ASN A 113 -3.15 15.76 11.51
CA ASN A 113 -4.50 16.25 11.23
C ASN A 113 -5.14 16.66 12.55
N GLU A 114 -5.15 17.96 12.82
CA GLU A 114 -5.67 18.53 14.07
C GLU A 114 -7.20 18.33 14.21
N ASN A 115 -7.90 18.10 13.09
CA ASN A 115 -9.35 17.88 13.04
C ASN A 115 -9.76 16.40 13.10
N SER A 116 -8.80 15.47 13.26
CA SER A 116 -9.08 14.04 13.34
C SER A 116 -9.36 13.60 14.78
N GLU A 117 -10.54 13.05 15.02
CA GLU A 117 -10.90 12.48 16.33
C GLU A 117 -10.17 11.16 16.63
N THR A 118 -9.85 10.37 15.60
CA THR A 118 -9.33 8.99 15.75
C THR A 118 -7.82 8.86 15.55
N SER A 119 -7.20 9.70 14.70
CA SER A 119 -5.74 9.65 14.48
C SER A 119 -5.16 11.04 14.24
N LYS A 120 -4.61 11.66 15.29
CA LYS A 120 -4.00 13.01 15.20
C LYS A 120 -2.72 13.03 14.36
N ASP A 121 -1.92 11.97 14.38
CA ASP A 121 -0.66 11.84 13.65
C ASP A 121 -0.66 10.59 12.75
N ARG A 122 -0.16 10.72 11.51
CA ARG A 122 0.03 9.60 10.57
C ARG A 122 1.34 9.73 9.79
N ILE A 123 1.96 8.60 9.48
CA ILE A 123 3.13 8.56 8.57
C ILE A 123 2.61 8.42 7.14
N VAL A 124 3.05 9.33 6.27
CA VAL A 124 2.84 9.23 4.83
C VAL A 124 4.09 8.65 4.19
N TYR A 125 3.90 7.62 3.37
CA TYR A 125 4.93 6.98 2.57
C TYR A 125 4.78 7.45 1.12
N ASP A 126 5.75 8.22 0.63
CA ASP A 126 5.64 8.90 -0.66
C ASP A 126 6.12 8.01 -1.80
N GLY A 127 5.21 7.20 -2.36
CA GLY A 127 5.45 6.38 -3.56
C GLY A 127 5.53 7.17 -4.88
N SER A 128 5.32 8.49 -4.84
CA SER A 128 5.41 9.39 -6.00
C SER A 128 6.76 10.13 -6.10
N SER A 129 7.57 10.06 -5.05
CA SER A 129 8.89 10.68 -5.02
C SER A 129 9.80 10.09 -6.10
N LYS A 130 10.66 10.91 -6.69
CA LYS A 130 11.68 10.42 -7.62
C LYS A 130 12.85 11.36 -7.69
N LYS A 131 14.00 10.80 -8.08
CA LYS A 131 15.13 11.59 -8.56
C LYS A 131 14.78 12.14 -9.94
N LYS A 132 15.32 13.32 -10.27
CA LYS A 132 15.12 13.90 -11.60
C LYS A 132 15.64 12.93 -12.67
N GLY A 133 14.81 12.63 -13.66
CA GLY A 133 15.16 11.71 -14.76
C GLY A 133 14.90 10.23 -14.47
N THR A 134 14.37 9.87 -13.30
CA THR A 134 13.96 8.50 -12.99
C THR A 134 12.44 8.40 -12.80
N LYS A 135 11.90 7.16 -12.77
CA LYS A 135 10.48 6.92 -12.46
C LYS A 135 10.29 6.58 -10.99
N SER A 136 9.20 7.09 -10.43
CA SER A 136 8.70 6.71 -9.10
C SER A 136 7.98 5.36 -9.13
N LEU A 137 7.74 4.78 -7.95
CA LEU A 137 6.96 3.55 -7.83
C LEU A 137 5.55 3.72 -8.44
N ASN A 138 4.86 4.82 -8.12
CA ASN A 138 3.52 5.08 -8.65
C ASN A 138 3.50 5.27 -10.19
N GLU A 139 4.59 5.71 -10.80
CA GLU A 139 4.68 5.79 -12.27
C GLU A 139 4.90 4.42 -12.92
N CYS A 140 5.57 3.51 -12.23
CA CYS A 140 5.85 2.14 -12.71
C CYS A 140 4.70 1.16 -12.47
N LEU A 141 3.77 1.49 -11.57
CA LEU A 141 2.60 0.66 -11.27
C LEU A 141 1.36 1.15 -12.02
N ALA A 142 0.53 0.20 -12.46
CA ALA A 142 -0.79 0.50 -12.97
C ALA A 142 -1.72 0.83 -11.79
N GLN A 143 -2.52 1.88 -11.95
CA GLN A 143 -3.54 2.20 -10.95
C GLN A 143 -4.56 1.07 -10.80
N GLY A 144 -4.86 0.38 -11.91
CA GLY A 144 -5.91 -0.62 -12.02
C GLY A 144 -7.32 -0.01 -12.10
N PRO A 145 -8.32 -0.82 -12.48
CA PRO A 145 -9.70 -0.38 -12.58
C PRO A 145 -10.27 -0.07 -11.19
N VAL A 146 -10.23 1.20 -10.80
CA VAL A 146 -10.85 1.65 -9.56
C VAL A 146 -12.33 1.95 -9.82
N SER A 147 -13.18 0.93 -9.70
CA SER A 147 -14.64 1.11 -9.67
C SER A 147 -15.10 1.33 -8.23
N ILE A 148 -14.79 2.50 -7.65
CA ILE A 148 -15.49 2.94 -6.44
C ILE A 148 -16.85 3.45 -6.92
N PRO A 149 -17.98 2.81 -6.56
CA PRO A 149 -19.28 3.31 -6.93
C PRO A 149 -19.43 4.73 -6.39
N LYS A 150 -19.96 5.65 -7.22
CA LYS A 150 -20.14 7.05 -6.83
C LYS A 150 -20.86 7.10 -5.47
N VAL A 151 -20.38 7.92 -4.54
CA VAL A 151 -20.86 7.96 -3.14
C VAL A 151 -22.38 8.11 -3.07
N HIS A 152 -22.97 8.93 -3.95
CA HIS A 152 -24.43 9.06 -4.03
C HIS A 152 -25.13 7.74 -4.39
N GLY A 153 -24.54 6.91 -5.26
CA GLY A 153 -25.08 5.59 -5.60
C GLY A 153 -25.04 4.63 -4.42
N ILE A 154 -23.99 4.70 -3.60
CA ILE A 154 -23.90 3.93 -2.34
C ILE A 154 -24.99 4.38 -1.37
N ILE A 155 -25.14 5.69 -1.17
CA ILE A 155 -26.15 6.27 -0.26
C ILE A 155 -27.57 5.93 -0.74
N LEU A 156 -27.86 6.06 -2.03
CA LEU A 156 -29.16 5.73 -2.60
C LEU A 156 -29.50 4.25 -2.40
N LYS A 157 -28.56 3.34 -2.69
CA LYS A 157 -28.74 1.91 -2.42
C LYS A 157 -28.94 1.62 -0.93
N ALA A 158 -28.20 2.30 -0.05
CA ALA A 158 -28.37 2.14 1.39
C ALA A 158 -29.77 2.59 1.85
N ARG A 159 -30.32 3.66 1.26
CA ARG A 159 -31.66 4.19 1.60
C ARG A 159 -32.81 3.34 1.06
N THR A 160 -32.60 2.62 -0.04
CA THR A 160 -33.63 1.76 -0.64
C THR A 160 -33.53 0.29 -0.24
N SER A 161 -32.45 -0.10 0.46
CA SER A 161 -32.27 -1.48 0.93
C SER A 161 -32.89 -1.67 2.31
N ASN A 162 -33.59 -2.80 2.51
CA ASN A 162 -34.18 -3.16 3.80
C ASN A 162 -33.13 -3.50 4.88
N LEU A 163 -31.90 -3.82 4.47
CA LEU A 163 -30.77 -4.12 5.33
C LEU A 163 -29.48 -3.52 4.75
N VAL A 164 -28.67 -2.91 5.61
CA VAL A 164 -27.35 -2.38 5.27
C VAL A 164 -26.31 -3.05 6.15
N LEU A 165 -25.32 -3.67 5.52
CA LEU A 165 -24.15 -4.25 6.20
C LEU A 165 -22.99 -3.24 6.08
N THR A 166 -22.45 -2.83 7.22
CA THR A 166 -21.26 -1.98 7.28
C THR A 166 -20.06 -2.83 7.67
N ALA A 167 -18.94 -2.67 6.95
CA ALA A 167 -17.69 -3.33 7.25
C ALA A 167 -16.56 -2.31 7.33
N ASP A 168 -15.58 -2.59 8.18
CA ASP A 168 -14.43 -1.74 8.42
C ASP A 168 -13.35 -1.98 7.34
N VAL A 169 -13.11 -0.96 6.51
CA VAL A 169 -12.15 -0.99 5.41
C VAL A 169 -10.70 -1.03 5.91
N GLU A 170 -10.43 -0.45 7.08
CA GLU A 170 -9.09 -0.47 7.69
C GLU A 170 -8.71 -1.91 8.07
N LYS A 171 -9.66 -2.64 8.67
CA LYS A 171 -9.48 -4.07 8.97
C LYS A 171 -9.28 -4.91 7.71
N ALA A 172 -9.97 -4.58 6.60
CA ALA A 172 -9.76 -5.28 5.34
C ALA A 172 -8.34 -5.08 4.81
N PHE A 173 -7.82 -3.85 4.79
CA PHE A 173 -6.43 -3.56 4.39
C PHE A 173 -5.41 -4.31 5.24
N HIS A 174 -5.66 -4.48 6.54
CA HIS A 174 -4.78 -5.24 7.42
C HIS A 174 -4.68 -6.74 7.08
N THR A 175 -5.56 -7.28 6.24
CA THR A 175 -5.50 -8.66 5.74
C THR A 175 -4.80 -8.81 4.39
N LEU A 176 -4.45 -7.70 3.72
CA LEU A 176 -3.71 -7.75 2.46
C LEU A 176 -2.21 -7.80 2.71
N THR A 177 -1.59 -8.92 2.37
CA THR A 177 -0.15 -9.10 2.39
C THR A 177 0.46 -8.87 1.00
N LEU A 178 1.67 -8.36 0.97
CA LEU A 178 2.45 -8.14 -0.25
C LEU A 178 3.42 -9.29 -0.45
N HIS A 179 3.46 -9.82 -1.67
CA HIS A 179 4.36 -10.90 -2.05
C HIS A 179 5.82 -10.50 -1.82
N GLU A 180 6.65 -11.44 -1.36
CA GLU A 180 8.05 -11.20 -0.94
C GLU A 180 8.89 -10.51 -2.02
N ASP A 181 8.80 -10.98 -3.26
CA ASP A 181 9.43 -10.37 -4.44
C ASP A 181 9.16 -8.87 -4.60
N ASP A 182 7.99 -8.40 -4.16
CA ASP A 182 7.54 -7.03 -4.37
C ASP A 182 7.83 -6.16 -3.13
N ARG A 183 8.16 -6.74 -1.96
CA ARG A 183 8.33 -5.98 -0.70
C ARG A 183 9.50 -5.00 -0.74
N ASN A 184 10.58 -5.32 -1.46
CA ASN A 184 11.76 -4.44 -1.56
C ASN A 184 11.50 -3.16 -2.37
N THR A 185 10.32 -3.01 -2.95
CA THR A 185 9.86 -1.74 -3.54
C THR A 185 9.25 -0.78 -2.52
N THR A 186 9.09 -1.22 -1.28
CA THR A 186 8.43 -0.47 -0.20
C THR A 186 9.39 -0.14 0.94
N LEU A 187 10.69 -0.04 0.66
CA LEU A 187 11.68 0.26 1.68
C LEU A 187 11.51 1.68 2.20
N PHE A 188 11.85 1.91 3.46
CA PHE A 188 12.00 3.25 4.01
C PHE A 188 13.01 3.24 5.16
N MET A 189 13.59 4.40 5.45
CA MET A 189 14.62 4.56 6.47
C MET A 189 14.07 5.29 7.69
N PHE A 190 14.53 4.89 8.86
CA PHE A 190 14.31 5.62 10.11
C PHE A 190 15.54 5.53 11.02
N LEU A 191 15.47 6.10 12.23
CA LEU A 191 16.54 6.05 13.23
C LEU A 191 16.36 4.87 14.18
N ARG A 192 17.45 4.17 14.52
CA ARG A 192 17.49 3.21 15.63
C ARG A 192 17.29 3.93 16.95
N ASP A 193 18.09 4.96 17.19
CA ASP A 193 17.96 5.88 18.33
C ASP A 193 17.60 7.28 17.81
N ILE A 194 16.41 7.74 18.19
CA ILE A 194 15.87 9.05 17.78
C ILE A 194 16.64 10.24 18.38
N ASN A 195 17.48 10.01 19.39
CA ASN A 195 18.28 11.05 20.04
C ASN A 195 19.68 11.18 19.41
N LYS A 196 20.05 10.29 18.49
CA LYS A 196 21.34 10.29 17.80
C LYS A 196 21.20 10.82 16.37
N PRO A 197 22.28 11.39 15.79
CA PRO A 197 22.27 11.86 14.41
C PRO A 197 22.01 10.72 13.41
N PRO A 198 21.55 11.04 12.18
CA PRO A 198 21.31 10.07 11.12
C PRO A 198 22.63 9.59 10.49
N THR A 199 23.44 8.82 11.22
CA THR A 199 24.63 8.14 10.68
C THR A 199 24.28 6.76 10.13
N ASN A 200 25.15 6.17 9.32
CA ASN A 200 24.91 4.84 8.73
C ASN A 200 24.63 3.77 9.80
N GLU A 201 25.29 3.86 10.96
CA GLU A 201 25.13 2.93 12.08
C GLU A 201 23.82 3.14 12.84
N ASN A 202 23.28 4.37 12.82
CA ASN A 202 22.03 4.71 13.48
C ASN A 202 20.81 4.61 12.54
N ILE A 203 20.99 4.22 11.29
CA ILE A 203 19.89 4.02 10.34
C ILE A 203 19.41 2.57 10.43
N ILE A 204 18.09 2.44 10.44
CA ILE A 204 17.37 1.18 10.29
C ILE A 204 16.54 1.25 9.01
N ILE A 205 16.49 0.14 8.28
CA ILE A 205 15.69 0.01 7.06
C ILE A 205 14.52 -0.92 7.37
N TYR A 206 13.33 -0.44 7.03
CA TYR A 206 12.11 -1.21 7.12
C TYR A 206 11.54 -1.42 5.72
N ARG A 207 10.73 -2.47 5.58
CA ARG A 207 9.89 -2.72 4.39
C ARG A 207 8.49 -3.12 4.81
N PHE A 208 7.53 -2.95 3.92
CA PHE A 208 6.17 -3.42 4.18
C PHE A 208 6.02 -4.91 3.89
N ARG A 209 5.33 -5.59 4.81
CA ARG A 209 4.76 -6.93 4.60
C ARG A 209 3.34 -6.87 4.06
N LYS A 210 2.61 -5.82 4.41
CA LYS A 210 1.23 -5.57 4.00
C LYS A 210 1.17 -4.48 2.96
N VAL A 211 0.13 -4.46 2.13
CA VAL A 211 -0.02 -3.41 1.10
C VAL A 211 -0.07 -2.03 1.77
N PRO A 212 0.93 -1.13 1.56
CA PRO A 212 0.93 0.18 2.18
C PRO A 212 -0.16 1.10 1.61
N PHE A 213 -0.64 2.03 2.44
CA PHE A 213 -1.42 3.18 1.97
C PHE A 213 -0.52 4.18 1.23
N GLY A 214 -1.06 4.87 0.23
CA GLY A 214 -0.34 5.90 -0.53
C GLY A 214 0.32 5.42 -1.83
N ILE A 215 0.20 4.14 -2.16
CA ILE A 215 0.58 3.60 -3.47
C ILE A 215 -0.61 3.59 -4.40
N ILE A 216 -0.38 3.95 -5.67
CA ILE A 216 -1.42 4.18 -6.67
C ILE A 216 -2.34 2.95 -6.88
N SER A 217 -1.79 1.74 -6.75
CA SER A 217 -2.50 0.48 -6.94
C SER A 217 -3.19 -0.05 -5.69
N SER A 218 -2.88 0.48 -4.49
CA SER A 218 -3.41 -0.04 -3.23
C SER A 218 -4.95 -0.07 -3.16
N PRO A 219 -5.67 0.98 -3.63
CA PRO A 219 -7.14 0.94 -3.65
C PRO A 219 -7.70 -0.16 -4.57
N TYR A 220 -7.09 -0.36 -5.74
CA TYR A 220 -7.48 -1.40 -6.69
C TYR A 220 -7.27 -2.79 -6.08
N LEU A 221 -6.09 -3.06 -5.51
CA LEU A 221 -5.75 -4.34 -4.90
C LEU A 221 -6.71 -4.68 -3.74
N LEU A 222 -7.04 -3.70 -2.89
CA LEU A 222 -8.05 -3.91 -1.85
C LEU A 222 -9.39 -4.35 -2.46
N SER A 223 -9.88 -3.59 -3.46
CA SER A 223 -11.18 -3.85 -4.09
C SER A 223 -11.25 -5.27 -4.68
N GLU A 224 -10.22 -5.67 -5.43
CA GLU A 224 -10.18 -7.00 -6.04
C GLU A 224 -10.00 -8.11 -5.00
N SER A 225 -9.22 -7.89 -3.94
CA SER A 225 -9.09 -8.85 -2.84
C SER A 225 -10.41 -9.05 -2.08
N ILE A 226 -11.22 -8.00 -1.90
CA ILE A 226 -12.56 -8.14 -1.33
C ILE A 226 -13.46 -8.97 -2.25
N LYS A 227 -13.42 -8.74 -3.56
CA LYS A 227 -14.18 -9.57 -4.54
C LYS A 227 -13.68 -11.01 -4.56
N PHE A 228 -12.37 -11.22 -4.43
CA PHE A 228 -11.75 -12.53 -4.38
C PHE A 228 -12.23 -13.32 -3.14
N SER A 229 -12.21 -12.70 -1.95
CA SER A 229 -12.63 -13.37 -0.70
C SER A 229 -14.12 -13.76 -0.72
N GLN A 230 -14.98 -12.92 -1.32
CA GLN A 230 -16.40 -13.23 -1.51
C GLN A 230 -16.60 -14.44 -2.44
N ARG A 231 -15.89 -14.47 -3.58
CA ARG A 231 -15.97 -15.58 -4.55
C ARG A 231 -15.52 -16.90 -3.91
N ASP A 232 -14.43 -16.88 -3.14
CA ASP A 232 -13.89 -18.08 -2.51
C ASP A 232 -14.79 -18.61 -1.39
N SER A 233 -15.34 -17.70 -0.57
CA SER A 233 -16.34 -18.05 0.46
C SER A 233 -17.58 -18.71 -0.12
N VAL A 234 -18.06 -18.22 -1.28
CA VAL A 234 -19.20 -18.81 -2.00
C VAL A 234 -18.84 -20.19 -2.58
N LYS A 235 -17.66 -20.34 -3.19
CA LYS A 235 -17.19 -21.66 -3.68
C LYS A 235 -17.10 -22.68 -2.55
N MET A 236 -16.56 -22.29 -1.40
CA MET A 236 -16.47 -23.17 -0.22
C MET A 236 -17.85 -23.53 0.35
N LYS A 237 -18.80 -22.59 0.34
CA LYS A 237 -20.20 -22.87 0.73
C LYS A 237 -20.88 -23.82 -0.26
N ASN A 238 -20.68 -23.63 -1.56
CA ASN A 238 -21.24 -24.49 -2.61
C ASN A 238 -20.63 -25.89 -2.58
N LEU A 239 -19.32 -26.01 -2.36
CA LEU A 239 -18.63 -27.29 -2.20
C LEU A 239 -19.12 -28.04 -0.96
N ARG A 240 -19.26 -27.36 0.19
CA ARG A 240 -19.85 -27.95 1.41
C ARG A 240 -21.29 -28.42 1.19
N ASN A 241 -22.08 -27.65 0.45
CA ASN A 241 -23.46 -28.03 0.14
C ASN A 241 -23.52 -29.22 -0.83
N ALA A 242 -22.65 -29.25 -1.85
CA ALA A 242 -22.55 -30.34 -2.82
C ALA A 242 -22.03 -31.66 -2.21
N LEU A 243 -21.14 -31.57 -1.22
CA LEU A 243 -20.69 -32.73 -0.45
C LEU A 243 -21.79 -33.26 0.49
N LYS A 244 -22.63 -32.38 1.04
CA LYS A 244 -23.78 -32.78 1.87
C LYS A 244 -24.90 -33.45 1.07
N THR A 245 -25.14 -33.05 -0.18
CA THR A 245 -26.17 -33.65 -1.04
C THR A 245 -25.74 -34.95 -1.74
N ARG A 246 -24.46 -35.33 -1.69
CA ARG A 246 -23.96 -36.63 -2.19
C ARG A 246 -23.90 -37.73 -1.12
N CYS A 247 -24.15 -37.41 0.15
CA CYS A 247 -24.14 -38.35 1.28
C CYS A 247 -25.54 -38.68 1.83
N THR A 248 -26.60 -38.41 1.07
CA THR A 248 -28.00 -38.82 1.34
C THR A 248 -28.53 -39.55 0.12
#